data_AF-A0A8T0PS60-F1
#
_entry.id   AF-A0A8T0PS60-F1
#
_cell.length_a   1.000
_cell.length_b   1.000
_cell.length_c   1.000
_cell.angle_alpha   90.00
_cell.angle_beta   90.00
_cell.angle_gamma   90.00
#
_symmetry.space_group_name_H-M   'P 1'
#
loop_
_entity.id
_entity.type
_entity.pdbx_description
1 polymer ?
#
loop_
_entity_poly.entity_id
_entity_poly.type
_entity_poly.pdbx_seq_one_letter_code
_entity_poly.pdbx_strand_id
1 'polypeptide(L)'
;MCPLCRCAPETAIHLMVHCRFSFRIWDAIFEWLSVDIQTQSNWQSVSTVFDWWTAVATAQGAPLKALRSVLILVSWEIWKERNARVFQSNNSTVVAVVNKIKECRAWCMAGAKRL
;
A
#
# COMPACT_ATOMS: atom_id res chain seq x y z
N MET A 1 9.75 16.88 4.93
CA MET A 1 9.91 15.64 5.73
C MET A 1 8.65 14.79 5.56
N CYS A 2 8.77 13.46 5.47
CA CYS A 2 7.65 12.55 5.22
C CYS A 2 6.59 12.61 6.34
N PRO A 3 5.31 12.92 6.04
CA PRO A 3 4.23 13.00 7.02
C PRO A 3 3.90 11.65 7.69
N LEU A 4 4.21 10.54 7.03
CA LEU A 4 3.87 9.20 7.52
C LEU A 4 4.86 8.68 8.57
N CYS A 5 6.17 8.73 8.28
CA CYS A 5 7.20 8.19 9.19
C CYS A 5 7.97 9.26 9.96
N ARG A 6 8.01 10.50 9.48
CA ARG A 6 8.81 11.61 10.04
C ARG A 6 10.33 11.37 10.12
N CYS A 7 10.86 10.39 9.39
CA CYS A 7 12.29 10.02 9.45
C CYS A 7 13.12 10.36 8.20
N ALA A 8 12.48 10.70 7.08
CA ALA A 8 13.17 10.93 5.80
C ALA A 8 12.47 12.03 4.98
N PRO A 9 13.12 12.59 3.94
CA PRO A 9 12.46 13.44 2.95
C PRO A 9 11.27 12.72 2.30
N GLU A 10 10.25 13.48 1.92
CA GLU A 10 9.14 12.90 1.17
C GLU A 10 9.53 12.78 -0.30
N THR A 11 9.49 11.56 -0.83
CA THR A 11 9.57 11.26 -2.26
C THR A 11 8.48 10.24 -2.60
N ALA A 12 8.11 10.11 -3.87
CA ALA A 12 7.09 9.13 -4.27
C ALA A 12 7.48 7.70 -3.90
N ILE A 13 8.74 7.31 -4.17
CA ILE A 13 9.26 5.98 -3.83
C ILE A 13 9.32 5.77 -2.31
N HIS A 14 9.75 6.78 -1.56
CA HIS A 14 9.77 6.69 -0.11
C HIS A 14 8.34 6.52 0.41
N LEU A 15 7.41 7.39 0.00
CA LEU A 15 6.04 7.36 0.46
C LEU A 15 5.37 6.00 0.21
N MET A 16 5.59 5.40 -0.95
CA MET A 16 4.93 4.14 -1.33
C MET A 16 5.64 2.91 -0.77
N VAL A 17 6.97 2.90 -0.70
CA VAL A 17 7.76 1.67 -0.51
C VAL A 17 8.70 1.76 0.69
N HIS A 18 9.61 2.74 0.71
CA HIS A 18 10.67 2.78 1.74
C HIS A 18 10.19 3.34 3.09
N CYS A 19 9.04 3.99 3.12
CA CYS A 19 8.46 4.53 4.34
C CYS A 19 8.07 3.38 5.28
N ARG A 20 8.62 3.39 6.50
CA ARG A 20 8.31 2.37 7.52
C ARG A 20 6.81 2.20 7.79
N PHE A 21 6.04 3.29 7.69
CA PHE A 21 4.59 3.23 7.86
C PHE A 21 3.93 2.45 6.72
N SER A 22 4.24 2.81 5.47
CA SER A 22 3.73 2.16 4.26
C SER A 22 4.19 0.71 4.15
N PHE A 23 5.46 0.42 4.45
CA PHE A 23 6.01 -0.94 4.45
C PHE A 23 5.20 -1.88 5.36
N ARG A 24 4.85 -1.45 6.58
CA ARG A 24 4.03 -2.23 7.51
C ARG A 24 2.60 -2.46 7.01
N ILE A 25 2.05 -1.56 6.19
CA ILE A 25 0.75 -1.76 5.56
C ILE A 25 0.87 -2.85 4.50
N TRP A 26 1.89 -2.78 3.62
CA TRP A 26 2.11 -3.79 2.60
C TRP A 26 2.31 -5.18 3.18
N ASP A 27 3.16 -5.30 4.20
CA ASP A 27 3.41 -6.53 4.95
C ASP A 27 2.11 -7.16 5.47
N ALA A 28 1.32 -6.39 6.22
CA ALA A 28 0.05 -6.85 6.77
C ALA A 28 -1.00 -7.21 5.70
N ILE A 29 -1.00 -6.53 4.55
CA ILE A 29 -1.94 -6.82 3.45
C ILE A 29 -1.53 -8.08 2.69
N PHE A 30 -0.26 -8.29 2.41
CA PHE A 30 0.19 -9.50 1.72
C PHE A 30 0.09 -10.74 2.60
N GLU A 31 0.42 -10.62 3.89
CA GLU A 31 0.16 -11.67 4.88
C GLU A 31 -1.33 -12.06 4.89
N TRP A 32 -2.23 -11.06 4.99
CA TRP A 32 -3.67 -11.30 4.98
C TRP A 32 -4.20 -11.95 3.70
N LEU A 33 -3.59 -11.64 2.55
CA LEU A 33 -3.97 -12.22 1.25
C LEU A 33 -3.26 -13.54 0.95
N SER A 34 -2.39 -14.02 1.85
CA SER A 34 -1.55 -15.20 1.63
C SER A 34 -0.74 -15.12 0.33
N VAL A 35 -0.28 -13.91 -0.02
CA VAL A 35 0.58 -13.71 -1.19
C VAL A 35 2.02 -13.75 -0.72
N ASP A 36 2.70 -14.86 -1.00
CA ASP A 36 4.14 -14.96 -0.80
C ASP A 36 4.85 -14.19 -1.92
N ILE A 37 5.09 -12.90 -1.67
CA ILE A 37 5.90 -12.09 -2.55
C ILE A 37 7.32 -12.09 -2.01
N GLN A 38 8.15 -13.00 -2.52
CA GLN A 38 9.61 -13.00 -2.29
C GLN A 38 10.31 -11.68 -2.63
N THR A 39 9.61 -10.72 -3.25
CA THR A 39 10.18 -9.43 -3.66
C THR A 39 10.30 -8.40 -2.54
N GLN A 40 9.62 -8.53 -1.39
CA GLN A 40 9.70 -7.50 -0.33
C GLN A 40 11.12 -7.27 0.20
N SER A 41 11.96 -8.31 0.22
CA SER A 41 13.38 -8.22 0.57
C SER A 41 14.19 -7.32 -0.38
N ASN A 42 13.74 -7.15 -1.63
CA ASN A 42 14.38 -6.31 -2.65
C ASN A 42 13.72 -4.93 -2.81
N TRP A 43 12.66 -4.62 -2.07
CA TRP A 43 11.97 -3.34 -2.21
C TRP A 43 12.80 -2.14 -1.76
N GLN A 44 13.79 -2.36 -0.89
CA GLN A 44 14.68 -1.29 -0.46
C GLN A 44 15.69 -0.90 -1.56
N SER A 45 15.93 -1.75 -2.56
CA SER A 45 16.88 -1.46 -3.65
C SER A 45 16.23 -0.79 -4.88
N VAL A 46 14.90 -0.70 -4.94
CA VAL A 46 14.22 0.00 -6.04
C VAL A 46 14.28 1.52 -5.88
N SER A 47 14.52 2.23 -6.98
CA SER A 47 14.68 3.69 -6.97
C SER A 47 13.42 4.44 -7.43
N THR A 48 12.51 3.78 -8.15
CA THR A 48 11.28 4.41 -8.66
C THR A 48 10.02 3.59 -8.35
N VAL A 49 8.89 4.29 -8.23
CA VAL A 49 7.57 3.65 -8.05
C VAL A 49 7.23 2.77 -9.25
N PHE A 50 7.68 3.14 -10.45
CA PHE A 50 7.45 2.35 -11.67
C PHE A 50 8.18 1.01 -11.63
N ASP A 51 9.44 1.00 -11.21
CA ASP A 51 10.24 -0.24 -11.11
C ASP A 51 9.67 -1.18 -10.05
N TRP A 52 9.31 -0.62 -8.89
CA TRP A 52 8.60 -1.37 -7.84
C TRP A 52 7.27 -1.93 -8.33
N TRP A 53 6.44 -1.09 -8.96
CA TRP A 53 5.15 -1.53 -9.51
C TRP A 53 5.34 -2.68 -10.50
N THR A 54 6.30 -2.54 -11.41
CA THR A 54 6.59 -3.55 -12.43
C THR A 54 7.05 -4.85 -11.79
N ALA A 55 7.96 -4.79 -10.82
CA ALA A 55 8.44 -5.96 -10.09
C ALA A 55 7.31 -6.73 -9.38
N VAL A 56 6.38 -6.02 -8.75
CA VAL A 56 5.27 -6.67 -8.02
C VAL A 56 4.16 -7.11 -8.98
N ALA A 57 3.79 -6.28 -9.96
CA ALA A 57 2.72 -6.56 -10.91
C ALA A 57 3.07 -7.58 -12.01
N THR A 58 4.29 -8.13 -11.98
CA THR A 58 4.76 -9.23 -12.82
C THR A 58 5.23 -10.44 -12.00
N ALA A 59 5.16 -10.38 -10.67
CA ALA A 59 5.54 -11.47 -9.79
C ALA A 59 4.67 -12.71 -10.08
N GLN A 60 5.33 -13.86 -10.22
CA GLN A 60 4.66 -15.15 -10.41
C GLN A 60 4.03 -15.61 -9.08
N GLY A 61 2.86 -16.26 -9.14
CA GLY A 61 2.23 -16.89 -7.96
C GLY A 61 0.88 -16.30 -7.51
N ALA A 62 0.42 -15.18 -8.07
CA ALA A 62 -0.92 -14.63 -7.81
C ALA A 62 -1.67 -14.24 -9.10
N PRO A 63 -3.02 -14.22 -9.11
CA PRO A 63 -3.77 -13.69 -10.24
C PRO A 63 -3.41 -12.22 -10.46
N LEU A 64 -2.67 -11.92 -11.55
CA LEU A 64 -2.10 -10.60 -11.83
C LEU A 64 -3.13 -9.47 -11.78
N LYS A 65 -4.36 -9.74 -12.21
CA LYS A 65 -5.47 -8.76 -12.16
C LYS A 65 -5.84 -8.40 -10.72
N ALA A 66 -5.97 -9.40 -9.85
CA ALA A 66 -6.31 -9.18 -8.44
C ALA A 66 -5.17 -8.45 -7.71
N LEU A 67 -3.92 -8.82 -7.99
CA LEU A 67 -2.74 -8.18 -7.41
C LEU A 67 -2.66 -6.70 -7.81
N ARG A 68 -2.84 -6.38 -9.09
CA ARG A 68 -2.89 -4.98 -9.57
C ARG A 68 -3.98 -4.18 -8.88
N SER A 69 -5.18 -4.73 -8.73
CA SER A 69 -6.28 -4.04 -8.01
C SER A 69 -5.93 -3.77 -6.54
N VAL A 70 -5.30 -4.72 -5.85
CA VAL A 70 -4.81 -4.53 -4.48
C VAL A 70 -3.72 -3.46 -4.43
N LEU A 71 -2.76 -3.47 -5.35
CA LEU A 71 -1.70 -2.46 -5.42
C LEU A 71 -2.28 -1.05 -5.58
N ILE A 72 -3.28 -0.85 -6.46
CA ILE A 72 -3.97 0.44 -6.60
C ILE A 72 -4.64 0.83 -5.28
N LEU A 73 -5.43 -0.08 -4.69
CA LEU A 73 -6.21 0.21 -3.48
C LEU A 73 -5.30 0.61 -2.31
N VAL A 74 -4.24 -0.15 -2.05
CA VAL A 74 -3.32 0.14 -0.94
C VAL A 74 -2.57 1.45 -1.20
N SER A 75 -2.07 1.68 -2.42
CA SER A 75 -1.39 2.93 -2.78
C SER A 75 -2.32 4.14 -2.59
N TRP A 76 -3.60 3.99 -2.94
CA TRP A 76 -4.62 5.01 -2.74
C TRP A 76 -4.88 5.31 -1.27
N GLU A 77 -5.01 4.29 -0.41
CA GLU A 77 -5.20 4.51 1.03
C GLU A 77 -3.98 5.13 1.69
N ILE A 78 -2.75 4.76 1.28
CA ILE A 78 -1.51 5.40 1.73
C ILE A 78 -1.52 6.89 1.35
N TRP A 79 -1.88 7.22 0.11
CA TRP A 79 -1.98 8.60 -0.35
C TRP A 79 -3.03 9.40 0.42
N LYS A 80 -4.21 8.82 0.64
CA LYS A 80 -5.27 9.45 1.45
C LYS A 80 -4.84 9.68 2.89
N GLU A 81 -4.19 8.72 3.52
CA GLU A 81 -3.64 8.88 4.88
C GLU A 81 -2.61 10.02 4.91
N ARG A 82 -1.67 10.05 3.96
CA ARG A 82 -0.70 11.16 3.85
C ARG A 82 -1.42 12.52 3.76
N ASN A 83 -2.46 12.63 2.95
CA ASN A 83 -3.22 13.89 2.82
C ASN A 83 -4.00 14.23 4.10
N ALA A 84 -4.60 13.25 4.78
CA ALA A 84 -5.28 13.47 6.06
C ALA A 84 -4.32 14.02 7.12
N ARG A 85 -3.08 13.51 7.18
CA ARG A 85 -2.06 14.03 8.12
C ARG A 85 -1.66 15.47 7.83
N VAL A 86 -1.54 15.82 6.54
CA VAL A 86 -1.11 17.14 6.10
C VAL A 86 -2.22 18.18 6.24
N PHE A 87 -3.45 17.84 5.83
CA PHE A 87 -4.53 18.82 5.67
C PHE A 87 -5.59 18.76 6.78
N GLN A 88 -5.67 17.66 7.53
CA GLN A 88 -6.74 17.45 8.53
C GLN A 88 -6.17 17.17 9.93
N SER A 89 -4.84 17.17 10.10
CA SER A 89 -4.16 16.81 11.34
C SER A 89 -4.61 15.46 11.95
N ASN A 90 -5.14 14.57 11.11
CA ASN A 90 -5.63 13.26 11.52
C ASN A 90 -4.57 12.20 11.21
N ASN A 91 -4.13 11.48 12.24
CA ASN A 91 -3.09 10.46 12.14
C ASN A 91 -3.67 9.09 12.50
N SER A 92 -4.00 8.29 11.48
CA SER A 92 -4.47 6.92 11.69
C SER A 92 -3.29 6.00 12.01
N THR A 93 -3.55 4.96 12.81
CA THR A 93 -2.56 3.89 13.02
C THR A 93 -2.45 3.00 11.77
N VAL A 94 -1.34 2.26 11.63
CA VAL A 94 -1.19 1.25 10.57
C VAL A 94 -2.37 0.28 10.56
N VAL A 95 -2.79 -0.18 11.75
CA VAL A 95 -3.92 -1.10 11.92
C VAL A 95 -5.22 -0.51 11.40
N ALA A 96 -5.49 0.77 11.69
CA ALA A 96 -6.69 1.45 11.19
C ALA A 96 -6.71 1.54 9.66
N VAL A 97 -5.59 1.88 9.03
CA VAL A 97 -5.47 1.93 7.56
C VAL A 97 -5.63 0.53 6.95
N VAL A 98 -5.00 -0.49 7.55
CA VAL A 98 -5.14 -1.89 7.11
C VAL A 98 -6.60 -2.36 7.19
N ASN A 99 -7.30 -2.07 8.29
CA ASN A 99 -8.72 -2.44 8.44
C ASN A 99 -9.60 -1.77 7.38
N LYS A 100 -9.34 -0.48 7.10
CA LYS A 100 -10.04 0.25 6.04
C LYS A 100 -9.81 -0.37 4.65
N ILE A 101 -8.58 -0.79 4.34
CA ILE A 101 -8.27 -1.50 3.08
C ILE A 101 -9.04 -2.82 3.00
N LYS A 102 -9.05 -3.62 4.08
CA LYS A 102 -9.77 -4.90 4.15
C LYS A 102 -11.27 -4.71 3.92
N GLU A 103 -11.83 -3.69 4.55
CA GLU A 103 -13.23 -3.30 4.38
C GLU A 103 -13.53 -2.91 2.93
N CYS A 104 -12.76 -1.97 2.34
CA CYS A 104 -12.93 -1.57 0.95
C CYS A 104 -12.89 -2.77 -0.02
N ARG A 105 -11.99 -3.74 0.22
CA ARG A 105 -11.93 -4.97 -0.58
C ARG A 105 -13.19 -5.83 -0.39
N ALA A 106 -13.71 -5.95 0.83
CA ALA A 106 -14.96 -6.67 1.10
C ALA A 106 -16.14 -6.03 0.35
N TRP A 107 -16.24 -4.69 0.34
CA TRP A 107 -17.25 -3.96 -0.43
C TRP A 107 -17.13 -4.21 -1.95
N CYS A 108 -15.91 -4.21 -2.50
CA CYS A 108 -15.67 -4.55 -3.91
C CYS A 108 -16.13 -5.97 -4.23
N MET A 109 -15.87 -6.94 -3.35
CA MET A 109 -16.25 -8.35 -3.55
C MET A 109 -17.74 -8.61 -3.38
N ALA A 110 -18.41 -7.88 -2.48
CA ALA A 110 -19.86 -7.93 -2.31
C ALA A 110 -20.62 -7.36 -3.53
N GLY A 111 -19.90 -6.74 -4.48
CA GLY A 111 -20.45 -6.23 -5.72
C GLY A 111 -21.45 -5.13 -5.45
N ALA A 112 -20.99 -3.99 -4.90
CA ALA A 112 -21.83 -2.80 -4.70
C ALA A 112 -22.51 -2.40 -6.03
N LYS A 113 -23.71 -2.93 -6.25
CA LYS A 113 -24.54 -2.76 -7.44
C LYS A 113 -25.30 -1.43 -7.45
N ARG A 114 -25.13 -0.58 -6.43
CA ARG A 114 -25.97 0.60 -6.16
C ARG A 114 -25.25 1.74 -5.42
N LEU A 115 -24.04 2.11 -5.84
CA LEU A 115 -23.52 3.46 -5.61
C LEU A 115 -23.72 4.29 -6.88
#